data_AF-A0A7V2CM75-F1
#
_entry.id   AF-A0A7V2CM75-F1
#
_cell.length_a   1.000
_cell.length_b   1.000
_cell.length_c   1.000
_cell.angle_alpha   90.00
_cell.angle_beta   90.00
_cell.angle_gamma   90.00
#
_symmetry.space_group_name_H-M   'P 1'
#
loop_
_entity.id
_entity.type
_entity.pdbx_description
1 polymer ?
#
loop_
_entity_poly.entity_id
_entity_poly.type
_entity_poly.pdbx_seq_one_letter_code
_entity_poly.pdbx_strand_id
1 'polypeptide(L)' 'MSGSKEKPEEHSGDLQVPKAVVSRLSLYLRELQHLVRDGQETTSSTQLGKLLGFTDAQVRKDLAYFGQFGYPGIGYRCS' A
#
# COMPACT_ATOMS: atom_id res chain seq x y z
N MET A 1 -1.36 -42.10 -11.97
CA MET A 1 -1.05 -41.00 -12.91
C MET A 1 -1.30 -39.70 -12.16
N SER A 2 -0.32 -39.26 -11.38
CA SER A 2 -0.42 -38.06 -10.54
C SER A 2 0.80 -37.21 -10.81
N GLY A 3 0.58 -35.93 -11.06
CA GLY A 3 1.62 -34.97 -11.39
C GLY A 3 1.01 -33.74 -12.03
N SER A 4 0.05 -33.11 -11.35
CA SER A 4 -0.30 -31.72 -11.62
C SER A 4 0.96 -30.90 -11.38
N LYS A 5 1.55 -30.40 -12.45
CA LYS A 5 2.74 -29.56 -12.41
C LYS A 5 2.35 -28.24 -11.76
N GLU A 6 2.67 -28.07 -10.49
CA GLU A 6 2.57 -26.77 -9.81
C GLU A 6 3.40 -25.77 -10.61
N LYS A 7 2.73 -24.72 -11.07
CA LYS A 7 3.34 -23.63 -11.82
C LYS A 7 4.23 -22.86 -10.84
N PRO A 8 5.49 -22.55 -11.15
CA PRO A 8 6.31 -21.76 -10.25
C PRO A 8 5.68 -20.38 -10.09
N GLU A 9 5.32 -20.03 -8.86
CA GLU A 9 5.00 -18.68 -8.42
C GLU A 9 6.22 -17.78 -8.74
N GLU A 10 6.12 -16.98 -9.80
CA GLU A 10 7.12 -15.96 -10.16
C GLU A 10 7.23 -14.93 -9.05
N HIS A 11 8.06 -15.20 -8.04
CA HIS A 11 8.58 -14.19 -7.13
C HIS A 11 9.61 -13.37 -7.92
N SER A 12 9.10 -12.32 -8.56
CA SER A 12 9.92 -11.27 -9.17
C SER A 12 10.94 -10.77 -8.13
N GLY A 13 12.22 -10.83 -8.52
CA GLY A 13 13.36 -10.95 -7.63
C GLY A 13 13.48 -9.90 -6.53
N ASP A 14 14.07 -10.31 -5.40
CA ASP A 14 14.69 -9.48 -4.36
C ASP A 14 14.22 -8.03 -4.30
N LEU A 15 12.91 -7.81 -4.08
CA LEU A 15 12.37 -6.48 -3.80
C LEU A 15 12.71 -6.13 -2.35
N GLN A 16 13.98 -5.84 -2.11
CA GLN A 16 14.39 -5.29 -0.83
C GLN A 16 13.71 -3.91 -0.70
N VAL A 17 12.67 -3.86 0.15
CA VAL A 17 11.89 -2.64 0.36
C VAL A 17 12.85 -1.53 0.83
N PRO A 18 12.93 -0.39 0.13
CA PRO A 18 13.86 0.66 0.51
C PRO A 18 13.61 1.14 1.94
N LYS A 19 14.67 1.41 2.72
CA LYS A 19 14.55 1.91 4.10
C LYS A 19 13.67 3.16 4.22
N ALA A 20 13.69 4.02 3.20
CA ALA A 20 12.84 5.21 3.13
C ALA A 20 11.34 4.86 3.05
N VAL A 21 10.98 3.79 2.33
CA VAL A 21 9.59 3.28 2.25
C VAL A 21 9.15 2.73 3.60
N VAL A 22 10.01 1.93 4.26
CA VAL A 22 9.75 1.40 5.60
C VAL A 22 9.55 2.54 6.62
N SER A 23 10.35 3.59 6.52
CA SER A 23 10.22 4.77 7.40
C SER A 23 8.87 5.48 7.19
N ARG A 24 8.44 5.67 5.94
CA ARG A 24 7.16 6.29 5.60
C ARG A 24 5.95 5.43 5.97
N LEU A 25 6.10 4.10 6.08
CA LEU A 25 5.02 3.22 6.51
C LEU A 25 4.46 3.61 7.89
N SER A 26 5.34 4.05 8.80
CA SER A 26 4.92 4.53 10.13
C SER A 26 4.03 5.79 10.05
N LEU A 27 4.26 6.66 9.05
CA LEU A 27 3.46 7.85 8.80
C LEU A 27 2.10 7.48 8.21
N TYR A 28 2.07 6.58 7.21
CA TYR A 28 0.82 6.07 6.66
C TYR A 28 -0.04 5.43 7.75
N LEU A 29 0.54 4.57 8.59
CA LEU A 29 -0.20 3.93 9.68
C LEU A 29 -0.83 4.93 10.65
N ARG A 30 -0.06 5.96 11.04
CA ARG A 30 -0.57 6.99 11.96
C ARG A 30 -1.75 7.73 11.36
N GLU A 31 -1.62 8.17 10.11
CA GLU A 31 -2.72 8.87 9.42
C GLU A 31 -3.94 7.98 9.20
N LEU A 32 -3.75 6.71 8.82
CA LEU A 32 -4.86 5.77 8.71
C LEU A 32 -5.60 5.61 10.05
N GLN A 33 -4.87 5.54 11.17
CA GLN A 33 -5.49 5.52 12.50
C GLN A 33 -6.25 6.82 12.84
N HIS A 34 -5.77 7.99 12.38
CA HIS A 34 -6.53 9.23 12.51
C HIS A 34 -7.82 9.17 11.69
N LEU A 35 -7.73 8.76 10.43
CA LEU A 35 -8.89 8.62 9.55
C LEU A 35 -9.93 7.64 10.10
N VAL A 36 -9.51 6.50 10.66
CA VAL A 36 -10.42 5.55 11.33
C VAL A 36 -11.13 6.20 12.51
N ARG A 37 -10.42 6.97 13.35
CA ARG A 37 -11.04 7.70 14.49
C ARG A 37 -12.05 8.74 14.02
N ASP A 38 -11.81 9.35 12.87
CA ASP A 38 -12.71 10.32 12.24
C ASP A 38 -13.86 9.65 11.46
N GLY A 39 -13.99 8.32 11.53
CA GLY A 39 -15.05 7.55 10.87
C GLY A 39 -14.88 7.38 9.37
N GLN A 40 -13.68 7.61 8.82
CA GLN A 40 -13.40 7.41 7.41
C GLN A 40 -13.11 5.93 7.11
N GLU A 41 -13.88 5.35 6.19
CA GLU A 41 -13.72 3.95 5.78
C GLU A 41 -12.64 3.77 4.70
N THR A 42 -12.50 4.76 3.82
CA THR A 42 -11.53 4.73 2.72
C THR A 42 -10.77 6.05 2.59
N THR A 43 -9.60 5.98 1.97
CA THR A 43 -8.79 7.14 1.62
C THR A 43 -8.18 6.97 0.23
N SER A 44 -7.73 8.06 -0.39
CA SER A 44 -7.07 8.03 -1.70
C SER A 44 -5.58 8.31 -1.58
N SER A 45 -4.82 7.93 -2.62
CA SER A 45 -3.39 8.29 -2.70
C SER A 45 -3.19 9.80 -2.75
N THR A 46 -4.11 10.53 -3.38
CA THR A 46 -4.13 12.00 -3.41
C THR A 46 -4.36 12.59 -2.01
N GLN A 47 -5.31 12.05 -1.24
CA GLN A 47 -5.60 12.51 0.12
C GLN A 47 -4.44 12.23 1.07
N LEU A 48 -3.91 11.00 1.08
CA LEU A 48 -2.74 10.64 1.87
C LEU A 48 -1.53 11.50 1.48
N GLY A 49 -1.33 11.72 0.18
CA GLY A 49 -0.28 12.60 -0.32
C GLY A 49 -0.41 14.03 0.20
N LYS A 50 -1.61 14.61 0.14
CA LYS A 50 -1.87 15.96 0.65
C LYS A 50 -1.66 16.07 2.16
N LEU A 51 -2.12 15.09 2.94
CA LEU A 51 -1.98 15.09 4.41
C LEU A 51 -0.52 14.93 4.85
N LEU A 52 0.25 14.10 4.14
CA LEU A 52 1.63 13.74 4.50
C LEU A 52 2.71 14.52 3.75
N GLY A 53 2.34 15.40 2.81
CA GLY A 53 3.28 16.14 1.98
C GLY A 53 3.98 15.28 0.91
N PHE A 54 3.31 14.23 0.42
CA PHE A 54 3.80 13.34 -0.64
C PHE A 54 3.00 13.49 -1.92
N THR A 55 3.59 13.05 -3.04
CA THR A 55 2.84 12.91 -4.29
C THR A 55 1.97 11.66 -4.25
N ASP A 56 0.85 11.68 -4.97
CA ASP A 56 -0.04 10.53 -5.14
C ASP A 56 0.71 9.31 -5.73
N ALA A 57 1.63 9.55 -6.68
CA ALA A 57 2.48 8.54 -7.28
C ALA A 57 3.44 7.91 -6.27
N GLN A 58 4.00 8.70 -5.35
CA GLN A 58 4.87 8.18 -4.29
C GLN A 58 4.09 7.25 -3.35
N VAL A 59 2.89 7.66 -2.93
CA VAL A 59 2.02 6.83 -2.06
C VAL A 59 1.69 5.51 -2.75
N ARG A 60 1.28 5.54 -4.03
CA ARG A 60 1.00 4.32 -4.80
C ARG A 60 2.20 3.39 -4.87
N LYS A 61 3.38 3.94 -5.20
CA LYS A 61 4.62 3.17 -5.32
C LYS A 61 5.03 2.54 -4.00
N ASP A 62 4.94 3.28 -2.90
CA ASP A 62 5.30 2.80 -1.57
C ASP A 62 4.42 1.64 -1.12
N LEU A 63 3.10 1.78 -1.26
CA LEU A 63 2.16 0.72 -0.92
C LEU A 63 2.33 -0.50 -1.83
N ALA A 64 2.66 -0.30 -3.11
CA ALA A 64 2.87 -1.39 -4.07
C ALA A 64 4.05 -2.31 -3.69
N TYR A 65 5.04 -1.84 -2.91
CA TYR A 65 6.12 -2.68 -2.41
C TYR A 65 5.64 -3.80 -1.46
N PHE A 66 4.47 -3.63 -0.84
CA PHE A 66 3.93 -4.60 0.12
C PHE A 66 2.72 -5.38 -0.44
N GLY A 67 2.30 -5.10 -1.69
CA GLY A 67 1.15 -5.73 -2.33
C GLY A 67 0.13 -4.72 -2.89
N GLN A 68 -1.07 -5.23 -3.20
CA GLN A 68 -2.16 -4.46 -3.78
C GLN A 68 -3.17 -4.09 -2.69
N PHE A 69 -3.20 -2.83 -2.25
CA PHE A 69 -4.02 -2.37 -1.10
C PHE A 69 -5.24 -1.52 -1.46
N GLY A 70 -5.53 -1.32 -2.75
CA GLY A 70 -6.62 -0.45 -3.15
C GLY A 70 -7.13 -0.71 -4.56
N TYR A 71 -8.29 -0.12 -4.85
CA TYR A 71 -8.97 -0.26 -6.14
C TYR A 71 -9.14 1.11 -6.81
N PRO A 72 -8.93 1.23 -8.14
CA PRO A 72 -9.23 2.44 -8.87
C PRO A 72 -10.66 2.93 -8.60
N GLY A 73 -10.82 4.22 -8.31
CA GLY A 73 -12.12 4.82 -7.99
C GLY A 73 -12.63 4.60 -6.57
N ILE A 74 -12.07 3.65 -5.80
CA ILE A 74 -12.45 3.38 -4.40
C ILE A 74 -11.37 3.85 -3.43
N GLY A 75 -10.09 3.65 -3.77
CA GLY A 75 -8.96 3.97 -2.91
C GLY A 75 -8.54 2.81 -2.00
N TYR A 76 -7.98 3.14 -0.85
CA TYR A 76 -7.45 2.22 0.16
C TYR A 76 -8.41 2.15 1.34
N ARG A 77 -8.57 0.98 1.94
CA ARG A 77 -9.32 0.84 3.18
C ARG A 77 -8.49 1.35 4.35
N CYS A 78 -9.15 2.02 5.30
CA CYS A 78 -8.51 2.51 6.52
C CYS A 78 -8.51 1.45 7.63
N SER A 79 -9.39 0.44 7.55
CA SER A 79 -9.58 -0.65 8.51
C SER A 79 -8.82 -1.92 8.18
#